data_AF-A0A1V3MXG8-F1
#
_entry.id   AF-A0A1V3MXG8-F1
#
_cell.length_a   1.000
_cell.length_b   1.000
_cell.length_c   1.000
_cell.angle_alpha   90.00
_cell.angle_beta   90.00
_cell.angle_gamma   90.00
#
_symmetry.space_group_name_H-M   'P 1'
#
loop_
_entity.id
_entity.type
_entity.pdbx_description
1 polymer ?
#
loop_
_entity_poly.entity_id
_entity_poly.type
_entity_poly.pdbx_seq_one_letter_code
_entity_poly.pdbx_strand_id
1 'polypeptide(L)'
;MKKIIFTLPIIGFLLFLACSKDNFKSFEYWDEQVIEKTEELTTLLQSVPCTNIEEFEIIQQPYYTYYLVHSSLKSQFEKLKQELDHLQDERYKAAEREGKIPYETQLLSMPIPNPPVGKICDNGKPKLRFADNLSLEEVNVELPKRYKELQEFYKDITCDNPNDWQSHFLRTGCCMEAIAVHKTIRSAEMIEKIQLYNRLTERKLSLEKTSCQGDCPNSARPVQCRDGKPYIEVYKS
;
A
#
# COMPACT_ATOMS: atom_id res chain seq x y z
N MET A 1 54.75 -47.92 56.32
CA MET A 1 55.49 -47.03 55.39
C MET A 1 54.50 -46.32 54.48
N LYS A 2 54.80 -45.05 54.19
CA LYS A 2 54.07 -44.09 53.37
C LYS A 2 53.68 -44.64 51.98
N LYS A 3 52.54 -44.14 51.45
CA LYS A 3 52.38 -43.42 50.15
C LYS A 3 50.88 -43.36 49.80
N ILE A 4 50.24 -42.20 49.99
CA ILE A 4 50.02 -41.12 49.00
C ILE A 4 48.98 -41.50 47.92
N ILE A 5 47.75 -41.03 48.18
CA ILE A 5 46.72 -40.41 47.31
C ILE A 5 47.01 -40.39 45.81
N PHE A 6 46.03 -40.83 45.00
CA PHE A 6 45.55 -40.08 43.82
C PHE A 6 44.11 -40.52 43.48
N THR A 7 43.14 -39.99 44.24
CA THR A 7 41.74 -39.94 43.79
C THR A 7 41.64 -38.83 42.75
N LEU A 8 41.43 -39.19 41.48
CA LEU A 8 40.88 -38.31 40.47
C LEU A 8 39.39 -38.07 40.76
N PRO A 9 38.92 -36.82 40.89
CA PRO A 9 37.60 -36.47 40.41
C PRO A 9 37.78 -35.70 39.11
N ILE A 10 37.70 -36.45 38.01
CA ILE A 10 37.08 -35.95 36.78
C ILE A 10 35.63 -35.66 37.17
N ILE A 11 35.25 -34.40 37.23
CA ILE A 11 33.92 -33.82 36.92
C ILE A 11 34.09 -32.32 37.19
N GLY A 12 34.73 -31.67 36.23
CA GLY A 12 34.87 -30.22 36.14
C GLY A 12 34.46 -29.80 34.74
N PHE A 13 33.28 -30.22 34.30
CA PHE A 13 32.69 -29.83 33.01
C PHE A 13 31.15 -29.82 33.11
N LEU A 14 30.63 -29.07 34.07
CA LEU A 14 29.21 -28.72 34.17
C LEU A 14 29.05 -27.20 34.31
N LEU A 15 29.84 -26.42 33.57
CA LEU A 15 29.76 -24.95 33.58
C LEU A 15 29.39 -24.32 32.23
N PHE A 16 28.83 -25.10 31.28
CA PHE A 16 28.33 -24.56 30.01
C PHE A 16 27.01 -25.21 29.55
N LEU A 17 26.10 -25.52 30.48
CA LEU A 17 24.69 -25.81 30.17
C LEU A 17 23.75 -24.78 30.80
N ALA A 18 24.24 -23.60 31.13
CA ALA A 18 23.42 -22.40 31.07
C ALA A 18 23.40 -21.93 29.61
N CYS A 19 22.81 -22.73 28.72
CA CYS A 19 22.12 -22.11 27.60
C CYS A 19 21.08 -21.21 28.26
N SER A 20 21.25 -19.89 28.18
CA SER A 20 20.06 -19.06 28.16
C SER A 20 19.19 -19.68 27.07
N LYS A 21 18.06 -20.28 27.46
CA LYS A 21 16.96 -20.41 26.50
C LYS A 21 16.68 -18.97 26.13
N ASP A 22 17.29 -18.55 25.04
CA ASP A 22 16.95 -17.32 24.38
C ASP A 22 15.47 -17.46 24.08
N ASN A 23 14.65 -16.87 24.95
CA ASN A 23 13.19 -16.94 24.97
C ASN A 23 12.59 -16.11 23.82
N PHE A 24 13.29 -16.06 22.68
CA PHE A 24 12.75 -15.43 21.50
C PHE A 24 11.60 -16.29 21.02
N LYS A 25 10.42 -15.66 20.98
CA LYS A 25 9.25 -16.22 20.32
C LYS A 25 9.57 -16.43 18.84
N SER A 26 9.15 -17.58 18.31
CA SER A 26 9.39 -17.95 16.92
C SER A 26 8.54 -17.11 15.96
N PHE A 27 8.88 -17.15 14.68
CA PHE A 27 8.05 -16.61 13.61
C PHE A 27 6.62 -17.17 13.66
N GLU A 28 6.45 -18.49 13.80
CA GLU A 28 5.13 -19.13 13.85
C GLU A 28 4.27 -18.57 14.99
N TYR A 29 4.85 -18.35 16.17
CA TYR A 29 4.13 -17.74 17.28
C TYR A 29 3.61 -16.34 16.91
N TRP A 30 4.47 -15.49 16.34
CA TRP A 30 4.06 -14.13 15.98
C TRP A 30 3.08 -14.11 14.81
N ASP A 31 3.21 -15.04 13.87
CA ASP A 31 2.29 -15.17 12.75
C ASP A 31 0.87 -15.55 13.23
N GLU A 32 0.76 -16.48 14.18
CA GLU A 32 -0.52 -16.78 14.84
C GLU A 32 -1.13 -15.53 15.50
N GLN A 33 -0.33 -14.74 16.22
CA GLN A 33 -0.82 -13.50 16.86
C GLN A 33 -1.27 -12.44 15.83
N VAL A 34 -0.56 -12.32 14.71
CA VAL A 34 -0.96 -11.43 13.60
C VAL A 34 -2.29 -11.88 12.99
N ILE A 35 -2.48 -13.18 12.78
CA ILE A 35 -3.73 -13.75 12.25
C ILE A 35 -4.89 -13.44 13.20
N GLU A 36 -4.75 -13.77 14.50
CA GLU A 36 -5.77 -13.51 15.51
C GLU A 36 -6.15 -12.03 15.57
N LYS A 37 -5.16 -11.13 15.57
CA LYS A 37 -5.41 -9.68 15.62
C LYS A 37 -6.05 -9.16 14.33
N THR A 38 -5.72 -9.74 13.18
CA THR A 38 -6.35 -9.40 11.89
C THR A 38 -7.83 -9.81 11.87
N GLU A 39 -8.17 -10.96 12.44
CA GLU A 39 -9.56 -11.41 12.59
C GLU A 39 -10.35 -10.52 13.56
N GLU A 40 -9.75 -10.08 14.66
CA GLU A 40 -10.36 -9.13 15.59
C GLU A 40 -10.66 -7.79 14.89
N LEU A 41 -9.68 -7.25 14.16
CA LEU A 41 -9.86 -6.02 13.36
C LEU A 41 -10.97 -6.19 12.32
N THR A 42 -11.00 -7.32 11.61
CA THR A 42 -12.03 -7.62 10.62
C THR A 42 -13.42 -7.69 11.25
N THR A 43 -13.52 -8.32 12.41
CA THR A 43 -14.78 -8.43 13.18
C THR A 43 -15.27 -7.06 13.62
N LEU A 44 -14.37 -6.20 14.13
CA LEU A 44 -14.69 -4.82 14.48
C LEU A 44 -15.28 -4.08 13.27
N LEU A 45 -14.60 -4.12 12.12
CA LEU A 45 -15.02 -3.40 10.90
C LEU A 45 -16.35 -3.90 10.33
N GLN A 46 -16.72 -5.16 10.60
CA GLN A 46 -18.00 -5.76 10.18
C GLN A 46 -19.12 -5.63 11.22
N SER A 47 -18.83 -5.11 12.41
CA SER A 47 -19.79 -5.05 13.52
C SER A 47 -20.93 -4.04 13.31
N VAL A 48 -20.71 -3.03 12.46
CA VAL A 48 -21.70 -2.00 12.16
C VAL A 48 -22.34 -2.29 10.79
N PRO A 49 -23.67 -2.50 10.73
CA PRO A 49 -24.36 -2.68 9.45
C PRO A 49 -24.33 -1.37 8.65
N CYS A 50 -24.24 -1.51 7.33
CA CYS A 50 -24.23 -0.39 6.41
C CYS A 50 -25.65 -0.05 5.96
N THR A 51 -26.18 1.05 6.48
CA THR A 51 -27.44 1.66 6.03
C THR A 51 -27.20 2.98 5.30
N ASN A 52 -26.14 3.69 5.68
CA ASN A 52 -25.67 4.93 5.06
C ASN A 52 -24.15 4.86 4.86
N ILE A 53 -23.69 4.86 3.61
CA ILE A 53 -22.27 4.72 3.29
C ILE A 53 -21.43 5.95 3.67
N GLU A 54 -22.08 7.11 3.84
CA GLU A 54 -21.37 8.34 4.19
C GLU A 54 -20.89 8.38 5.64
N GLU A 55 -21.42 7.50 6.49
CA GLU A 55 -20.95 7.32 7.88
C GLU A 55 -19.64 6.52 7.97
N PHE A 56 -19.18 5.95 6.85
CA PHE A 56 -17.94 5.21 6.73
C PHE A 56 -16.85 6.04 6.05
N GLU A 57 -15.69 6.13 6.68
CA GLU A 57 -14.50 6.82 6.18
C GLU A 57 -13.55 5.82 5.52
N ILE A 58 -12.95 6.20 4.39
CA ILE A 58 -11.85 5.43 3.79
C ILE A 58 -10.57 5.89 4.49
N ILE A 59 -9.91 4.97 5.19
CA ILE A 59 -8.61 5.22 5.82
C ILE A 59 -7.54 4.51 5.00
N GLN A 60 -6.68 5.29 4.37
CA GLN A 60 -5.49 4.78 3.70
C GLN A 60 -4.38 4.49 4.73
N GLN A 61 -3.68 3.39 4.53
CA GLN A 61 -2.53 2.94 5.29
C GLN A 61 -1.34 2.75 4.35
N PRO A 62 -0.10 2.63 4.88
CA PRO A 62 1.07 2.35 4.07
C PRO A 62 0.87 1.17 3.10
N TYR A 63 1.64 1.17 2.02
CA TYR A 63 1.61 0.12 1.00
C TYR A 63 0.25 -0.06 0.29
N TYR A 64 -0.49 1.04 0.11
CA TYR A 64 -1.78 1.06 -0.61
C TYR A 64 -2.85 0.16 0.01
N THR A 65 -2.83 0.03 1.33
CA THR A 65 -3.89 -0.66 2.08
C THR A 65 -5.00 0.32 2.42
N TYR A 66 -6.26 -0.08 2.26
CA TYR A 66 -7.42 0.77 2.54
C TYR A 66 -8.40 0.05 3.45
N TYR A 67 -8.87 0.76 4.48
CA TYR A 67 -9.92 0.30 5.38
C TYR A 67 -11.15 1.18 5.24
N LEU A 68 -12.33 0.58 5.40
CA LEU A 68 -13.59 1.30 5.45
C LEU A 68 -14.10 1.27 6.88
N VAL A 69 -14.06 2.40 7.56
CA VAL A 69 -14.22 2.49 9.02
C VAL A 69 -15.43 3.36 9.34
N HIS A 70 -16.40 2.80 10.06
CA HIS A 70 -17.52 3.60 10.55
C HIS A 70 -17.01 4.64 11.56
N SER A 71 -17.53 5.87 11.48
CA SER A 71 -17.12 6.99 12.34
C SER A 71 -17.13 6.65 13.84
N SER A 72 -18.10 5.86 14.31
CA SER A 72 -18.19 5.43 15.73
C SER A 72 -17.10 4.45 16.17
N LEU A 73 -16.40 3.79 15.24
CA LEU A 73 -15.37 2.78 15.54
C LEU A 73 -13.94 3.33 15.45
N LYS A 74 -13.76 4.59 15.05
CA LYS A 74 -12.44 5.15 14.70
C LYS A 74 -11.37 4.92 15.76
N SER A 75 -11.65 5.22 17.03
CA SER A 75 -10.69 5.04 18.12
C SER A 75 -10.35 3.56 18.38
N GLN A 76 -11.32 2.65 18.25
CA GLN A 76 -11.09 1.21 18.41
C GLN A 76 -10.26 0.66 17.25
N PHE A 77 -10.57 1.10 16.03
CA PHE A 77 -9.80 0.77 14.83
C PHE A 77 -8.34 1.21 14.95
N GLU A 78 -8.09 2.48 15.32
CA GLU A 78 -6.74 3.03 15.47
C GLU A 78 -5.92 2.22 16.49
N LYS A 79 -6.53 1.88 17.63
CA LYS A 79 -5.89 1.05 18.66
C LYS A 79 -5.54 -0.35 18.14
N LEU A 80 -6.52 -1.07 17.57
CA LEU A 80 -6.27 -2.43 17.05
C LEU A 80 -5.27 -2.43 15.91
N LYS A 81 -5.29 -1.40 15.06
CA LYS A 81 -4.33 -1.27 13.96
C LYS A 81 -2.91 -1.05 14.50
N GLN A 82 -2.74 -0.22 15.51
CA GLN A 82 -1.44 -0.02 16.15
C GLN A 82 -0.92 -1.31 16.81
N GLU A 83 -1.78 -2.06 17.47
CA GLU A 83 -1.43 -3.38 18.02
C GLU A 83 -1.03 -4.36 16.91
N LEU A 84 -1.79 -4.41 15.82
CA LEU A 84 -1.48 -5.25 14.66
C LEU A 84 -0.12 -4.89 14.04
N ASP A 85 0.16 -3.60 13.86
CA ASP A 85 1.43 -3.13 13.29
C ASP A 85 2.61 -3.55 14.17
N HIS A 86 2.47 -3.45 15.48
CA HIS A 86 3.49 -3.92 16.41
C HIS A 86 3.73 -5.44 16.28
N LEU A 87 2.67 -6.24 16.18
CA LEU A 87 2.79 -7.69 16.00
C LEU A 87 3.45 -8.06 14.67
N GLN A 88 3.13 -7.32 13.60
CA GLN A 88 3.76 -7.49 12.29
C GLN A 88 5.26 -7.20 12.36
N ASP A 89 5.66 -6.10 13.02
CA ASP A 89 7.07 -5.76 13.24
C ASP A 89 7.82 -6.87 14.00
N GLU A 90 7.24 -7.42 15.07
CA GLU A 90 7.86 -8.53 15.81
C GLU A 90 7.95 -9.82 15.00
N ARG A 91 6.93 -10.09 14.16
CA ARG A 91 6.96 -11.20 13.20
C ARG A 91 8.10 -11.05 12.19
N TYR A 92 8.32 -9.87 11.61
CA TYR A 92 9.43 -9.65 10.68
C TYR A 92 10.79 -9.83 11.36
N LYS A 93 10.96 -9.26 12.56
CA LYS A 93 12.20 -9.45 13.34
C LYS A 93 12.45 -10.93 13.65
N ALA A 94 11.41 -11.71 13.93
CA ALA A 94 11.54 -13.15 14.13
C ALA A 94 11.92 -13.89 12.84
N ALA A 95 11.30 -13.53 11.70
CA ALA A 95 11.65 -14.08 10.40
C ALA A 95 13.14 -13.87 10.07
N GLU A 96 13.64 -12.65 10.25
CA GLU A 96 15.04 -12.30 10.02
C GLU A 96 15.99 -13.13 10.89
N ARG A 97 15.69 -13.29 12.19
CA ARG A 97 16.49 -14.11 13.11
C ARG A 97 16.52 -15.58 12.69
N GLU A 98 15.42 -16.09 12.15
CA GLU A 98 15.28 -17.47 11.71
C GLU A 98 15.79 -17.71 10.29
N GLY A 99 16.31 -16.68 9.61
CA GLY A 99 16.73 -16.76 8.20
C GLY A 99 15.56 -17.00 7.25
N LYS A 100 14.32 -16.77 7.71
CA LYS A 100 13.14 -16.75 6.85
C LYS A 100 13.14 -15.40 6.13
N ILE A 101 13.02 -15.45 4.82
CA ILE A 101 12.67 -14.27 4.04
C ILE A 101 11.15 -14.15 4.20
N PRO A 102 10.61 -13.20 5.00
CA PRO A 102 9.17 -13.03 5.07
C PRO A 102 8.62 -12.93 3.64
N TYR A 103 7.47 -13.55 3.38
CA TYR A 103 6.90 -13.65 2.03
C TYR A 103 6.80 -12.27 1.34
N GLU A 104 6.66 -11.20 2.13
CA GLU A 104 6.63 -9.82 1.69
C GLU A 104 7.99 -9.27 1.21
N THR A 105 9.13 -9.76 1.71
CA THR A 105 10.47 -9.41 1.17
C THR A 105 10.84 -10.21 -0.08
N GLN A 106 10.12 -11.29 -0.41
CA GLN A 106 10.21 -11.95 -1.73
C GLN A 106 9.47 -11.17 -2.82
N LEU A 107 8.54 -10.28 -2.44
CA LEU A 107 7.93 -9.30 -3.33
C LEU A 107 8.76 -8.01 -3.32
N LEU A 108 9.93 -8.03 -3.96
CA LEU A 108 10.66 -6.79 -4.32
C LEU A 108 9.82 -5.84 -5.20
N SER A 109 8.63 -6.25 -5.64
CA SER A 109 7.62 -5.37 -6.19
C SER A 109 6.72 -4.85 -5.07
N MET A 110 6.77 -3.55 -4.77
CA MET A 110 5.68 -2.90 -4.06
C MET A 110 4.35 -3.28 -4.71
N PRO A 111 3.30 -3.59 -3.92
CA PRO A 111 2.00 -3.94 -4.47
C PRO A 111 1.57 -2.84 -5.44
N ILE A 112 1.09 -3.24 -6.62
CA ILE A 112 0.72 -2.26 -7.63
C ILE A 112 -0.43 -1.43 -7.05
N PRO A 113 -0.29 -0.10 -6.94
CA PRO A 113 -1.27 0.74 -6.24
C PRO A 113 -2.68 0.52 -6.78
N ASN A 114 -3.68 0.32 -5.92
CA ASN A 114 -5.07 0.15 -6.34
C ASN A 114 -6.02 0.95 -5.45
N PRO A 115 -6.06 2.29 -5.59
CA PRO A 115 -6.99 3.10 -4.83
C PRO A 115 -8.45 2.71 -5.13
N PRO A 116 -9.36 2.81 -4.14
CA PRO A 116 -10.78 2.56 -4.39
C PRO A 116 -11.37 3.67 -5.26
N VAL A 117 -12.24 3.28 -6.20
CA VAL A 117 -13.12 4.20 -6.96
C VAL A 117 -14.12 4.89 -6.03
N GLY A 118 -14.53 4.18 -4.98
CA GLY A 118 -15.47 4.67 -3.98
C GLY A 118 -15.86 3.59 -2.99
N LYS A 119 -16.99 3.81 -2.32
CA LYS A 119 -17.53 2.96 -1.25
C LYS A 119 -19.03 2.76 -1.47
N ILE A 120 -19.56 1.60 -1.12
CA ILE A 120 -21.00 1.27 -1.21
C ILE A 120 -21.46 0.46 0.00
N CYS A 121 -22.76 0.49 0.29
CA CYS A 121 -23.41 -0.56 1.05
C CYS A 121 -23.83 -1.68 0.10
N ASP A 122 -23.32 -2.89 0.30
CA ASP A 122 -23.67 -4.10 -0.46
C ASP A 122 -24.23 -5.13 0.52
N ASN A 123 -25.50 -5.51 0.36
CA ASN A 123 -26.21 -6.43 1.27
C ASN A 123 -26.09 -6.05 2.76
N GLY A 124 -26.24 -4.76 3.07
CA GLY A 124 -26.14 -4.25 4.45
C GLY A 124 -24.73 -4.26 5.02
N LYS A 125 -23.69 -4.50 4.21
CA LYS A 125 -22.28 -4.43 4.62
C LYS A 125 -21.53 -3.34 3.85
N PRO A 126 -20.63 -2.61 4.51
CA PRO A 126 -19.83 -1.59 3.84
C PRO A 126 -18.77 -2.27 2.97
N LYS A 127 -18.57 -1.77 1.75
CA LYS A 127 -17.61 -2.35 0.80
C LYS A 127 -16.88 -1.26 0.01
N LEU A 128 -15.56 -1.39 -0.09
CA LEU A 128 -14.76 -0.61 -1.03
C LEU A 128 -14.99 -1.12 -2.45
N ARG A 129 -15.18 -0.20 -3.39
CA ARG A 129 -15.25 -0.49 -4.82
C ARG A 129 -13.91 -0.16 -5.45
N PHE A 130 -13.29 -1.14 -6.08
CA PHE A 130 -12.03 -0.98 -6.80
C PHE A 130 -12.26 -1.07 -8.31
N ALA A 131 -11.35 -0.51 -9.11
CA ALA A 131 -11.48 -0.40 -10.57
C ALA A 131 -11.66 -1.77 -11.25
N ASP A 132 -10.98 -2.80 -10.76
CA ASP A 132 -11.08 -4.20 -11.20
C ASP A 132 -12.51 -4.78 -11.15
N ASN A 133 -13.35 -4.25 -10.26
CA ASN A 133 -14.72 -4.71 -10.04
C ASN A 133 -15.77 -3.97 -10.91
N LEU A 134 -15.36 -2.97 -11.70
CA LEU A 134 -16.30 -2.20 -12.51
C LEU A 134 -16.61 -2.89 -13.84
N SER A 135 -17.82 -2.66 -14.35
CA SER A 135 -18.22 -2.99 -15.72
C SER A 135 -17.64 -1.99 -16.73
N LEU A 136 -17.70 -2.32 -18.03
CA LEU A 136 -17.22 -1.41 -19.08
C LEU A 136 -18.03 -0.09 -19.11
N GLU A 137 -19.34 -0.17 -18.87
CA GLU A 137 -20.23 0.99 -18.79
C GLU A 137 -19.82 1.90 -17.63
N GLU A 138 -19.61 1.34 -16.44
CA GLU A 138 -19.18 2.09 -15.26
C GLU A 138 -17.80 2.73 -15.47
N VAL A 139 -16.86 2.01 -16.07
CA VAL A 139 -15.54 2.54 -16.41
C VAL A 139 -15.65 3.71 -17.39
N ASN A 140 -16.51 3.61 -18.41
CA ASN A 140 -16.75 4.68 -19.38
C ASN A 140 -17.42 5.92 -18.76
N VAL A 141 -18.16 5.76 -17.66
CA VAL A 141 -18.71 6.86 -16.87
C VAL A 141 -17.67 7.50 -15.95
N GLU A 142 -16.82 6.70 -15.30
CA GLU A 142 -15.85 7.19 -14.31
C GLU A 142 -14.62 7.83 -14.97
N LEU A 143 -14.08 7.25 -16.04
CA LEU A 143 -12.84 7.72 -16.68
C LEU A 143 -12.85 9.22 -17.05
N PRO A 144 -13.88 9.76 -17.74
CA PRO A 144 -13.91 11.19 -18.08
C PRO A 144 -13.96 12.09 -16.84
N LYS A 145 -14.67 11.66 -15.77
CA LYS A 145 -14.73 12.42 -14.51
C LYS A 145 -13.35 12.50 -13.88
N ARG A 146 -12.65 11.36 -13.76
CA ARG A 146 -11.31 11.29 -13.13
C ARG A 146 -10.26 12.03 -13.94
N TYR A 147 -10.34 11.98 -15.27
CA TYR A 147 -9.47 12.78 -16.12
C TYR A 147 -9.67 14.29 -15.89
N LYS A 148 -10.93 14.74 -15.83
CA LYS A 148 -11.24 16.15 -15.53
C LYS A 148 -10.74 16.56 -14.14
N GLU A 149 -10.93 15.72 -13.12
CA GLU A 149 -10.39 15.98 -11.77
C GLU A 149 -8.87 16.19 -11.80
N LEU A 150 -8.13 15.36 -12.54
CA LEU A 150 -6.68 15.48 -12.68
C LEU A 150 -6.26 16.79 -13.37
N GLN A 151 -6.98 17.19 -14.43
CA GLN A 151 -6.72 18.43 -15.15
C GLN A 151 -7.01 19.68 -14.28
N GLU A 152 -8.03 19.60 -13.42
CA GLU A 152 -8.45 20.70 -12.57
C GLU A 152 -7.66 20.78 -11.24
N PHE A 153 -6.99 19.71 -10.82
CA PHE A 153 -6.41 19.56 -9.48
C PHE A 153 -5.45 20.70 -9.09
N TYR A 154 -4.58 21.10 -10.02
CA TYR A 154 -3.59 22.18 -9.82
C TYR A 154 -3.89 23.42 -10.67
N LYS A 155 -5.11 23.59 -11.19
CA LYS A 155 -5.43 24.69 -12.11
C LYS A 155 -5.16 26.08 -11.52
N ASP A 156 -5.29 26.19 -10.19
CA ASP A 156 -5.12 27.43 -9.42
C ASP A 156 -3.72 27.55 -8.78
N ILE A 157 -2.81 26.59 -9.05
CA ILE A 157 -1.44 26.61 -8.54
C ILE A 157 -0.51 27.10 -9.64
N THR A 158 0.16 28.24 -9.40
CA THR A 158 1.12 28.82 -10.34
C THR A 158 2.42 28.02 -10.37
N CYS A 159 2.97 27.83 -11.57
CA CYS A 159 4.31 27.31 -11.80
C CYS A 159 5.28 28.48 -11.96
N ASP A 160 5.99 28.82 -10.89
CA ASP A 160 7.06 29.83 -10.92
C ASP A 160 8.46 29.21 -10.96
N ASN A 161 8.62 28.03 -10.35
CA ASN A 161 9.87 27.29 -10.30
C ASN A 161 9.66 25.83 -10.76
N PRO A 162 10.25 25.41 -11.88
CA PRO A 162 10.07 24.05 -12.41
C PRO A 162 10.59 22.96 -11.46
N ASN A 163 11.54 23.28 -10.57
CA ASN A 163 12.09 22.32 -9.62
C ASN A 163 11.10 21.92 -8.52
N ASP A 164 10.00 22.66 -8.35
CA ASP A 164 8.95 22.29 -7.39
C ASP A 164 7.99 21.24 -7.96
N TRP A 165 8.16 20.88 -9.23
CA TRP A 165 7.32 19.95 -9.96
C TRP A 165 8.12 18.71 -10.40
N GLN A 166 7.40 17.62 -10.62
CA GLN A 166 7.94 16.38 -11.15
C GLN A 166 6.97 15.80 -12.20
N SER A 167 7.52 15.15 -13.21
CA SER A 167 6.74 14.46 -14.23
C SER A 167 6.25 13.11 -13.72
N HIS A 168 4.97 12.84 -13.90
CA HIS A 168 4.32 11.55 -13.76
C HIS A 168 3.66 11.16 -15.08
N PHE A 169 3.14 9.94 -15.16
CA PHE A 169 2.47 9.45 -16.36
C PHE A 169 1.04 8.99 -16.08
N LEU A 170 0.13 9.44 -16.94
CA LEU A 170 -1.21 8.91 -17.11
C LEU A 170 -1.22 7.92 -18.26
N ARG A 171 -1.95 6.83 -18.12
CA ARG A 171 -2.21 5.91 -19.22
C ARG A 171 -3.45 6.38 -19.97
N THR A 172 -3.28 6.80 -21.22
CA THR A 172 -4.35 7.22 -22.13
C THR A 172 -4.48 6.23 -23.28
N GLY A 173 -5.33 5.22 -23.07
CA GLY A 173 -5.41 4.07 -23.96
C GLY A 173 -4.08 3.30 -23.97
N CYS A 174 -3.50 3.12 -25.15
CA CYS A 174 -2.26 2.35 -25.29
C CYS A 174 -0.98 3.14 -25.04
N CYS A 175 -1.04 4.47 -24.95
CA CYS A 175 0.12 5.31 -24.71
C CYS A 175 0.08 6.00 -23.35
N MET A 176 1.20 6.64 -23.00
CA MET A 176 1.32 7.45 -21.80
C MET A 176 1.26 8.94 -22.16
N GLU A 177 0.50 9.69 -21.38
CA GLU A 177 0.49 11.15 -21.33
C GLU A 177 1.27 11.59 -20.09
N ALA A 178 2.12 12.60 -20.19
CA ALA A 178 2.78 13.13 -19.00
C ALA A 178 1.89 14.13 -18.26
N ILE A 179 1.95 14.08 -16.94
CA ILE A 179 1.26 15.01 -16.05
C ILE A 179 2.22 15.53 -14.98
N ALA A 180 2.14 16.82 -14.67
CA ALA A 180 2.99 17.43 -13.65
C ALA A 180 2.37 17.29 -12.27
N VAL A 181 3.19 16.89 -11.31
CA VAL A 181 2.81 16.80 -9.90
C VAL A 181 3.70 17.71 -9.08
N HIS A 182 3.10 18.60 -8.28
CA HIS A 182 3.85 19.41 -7.34
C HIS A 182 4.48 18.50 -6.28
N LYS A 183 5.73 18.74 -5.87
CA LYS A 183 6.46 17.86 -4.93
C LYS A 183 5.88 17.91 -3.52
N THR A 184 5.46 19.09 -3.07
CA THR A 184 5.00 19.33 -1.69
C THR A 184 3.49 19.65 -1.54
N ILE A 185 2.84 20.30 -2.51
CA ILE A 185 1.43 20.67 -2.41
C ILE A 185 0.56 19.46 -2.78
N ARG A 186 -0.12 18.85 -1.81
CA ARG A 186 -1.11 17.76 -2.00
C ARG A 186 -0.63 16.65 -2.96
N SER A 187 0.66 16.35 -2.92
CA SER A 187 1.31 15.44 -3.87
C SER A 187 0.80 14.00 -3.75
N ALA A 188 0.60 13.53 -2.52
CA ALA A 188 0.04 12.20 -2.23
C ALA A 188 -1.36 12.03 -2.84
N GLU A 189 -2.23 13.02 -2.68
CA GLU A 189 -3.59 12.99 -3.22
C GLU A 189 -3.59 13.00 -4.76
N MET A 190 -2.73 13.81 -5.39
CA MET A 190 -2.60 13.80 -6.85
C MET A 190 -2.09 12.45 -7.36
N ILE A 191 -1.08 11.87 -6.68
CA ILE A 191 -0.53 10.56 -7.04
C ILE A 191 -1.60 9.47 -6.93
N GLU A 192 -2.41 9.49 -5.87
CA GLU A 192 -3.51 8.54 -5.70
C GLU A 192 -4.56 8.69 -6.83
N LYS A 193 -4.90 9.93 -7.22
CA LYS A 193 -5.80 10.18 -8.36
C LYS A 193 -5.22 9.67 -9.68
N ILE A 194 -3.92 9.86 -9.91
CA ILE A 194 -3.21 9.32 -11.09
C ILE A 194 -3.29 7.79 -11.10
N GLN A 195 -3.02 7.16 -9.96
CA GLN A 195 -3.08 5.70 -9.81
C GLN A 195 -4.48 5.17 -10.10
N LEU A 196 -5.52 5.79 -9.53
CA LEU A 196 -6.92 5.41 -9.79
C LEU A 196 -7.28 5.53 -11.27
N TYR A 197 -6.91 6.64 -11.91
CA TYR A 197 -7.14 6.84 -13.35
C TYR A 197 -6.47 5.75 -14.18
N ASN A 198 -5.20 5.45 -13.90
CA ASN A 198 -4.46 4.41 -14.60
C ASN A 198 -5.10 3.02 -14.44
N ARG A 199 -5.63 2.70 -13.24
CA ARG A 199 -6.38 1.46 -13.01
C ARG A 199 -7.67 1.37 -13.78
N LEU A 200 -8.41 2.48 -13.89
CA LEU A 200 -9.61 2.54 -14.70
C LEU A 200 -9.27 2.35 -16.20
N THR A 201 -8.18 2.94 -16.68
CA THR A 201 -7.73 2.73 -18.07
C THR A 201 -7.30 1.27 -18.30
N GLU A 202 -6.54 0.68 -17.39
CA GLU A 202 -6.17 -0.74 -17.44
C GLU A 202 -7.39 -1.66 -17.49
N ARG A 203 -8.37 -1.39 -16.63
CA ARG A 203 -9.64 -2.12 -16.62
C ARG A 203 -10.36 -1.99 -17.95
N LYS A 204 -10.45 -0.78 -18.51
CA LYS A 204 -11.07 -0.53 -19.82
C LYS A 204 -10.43 -1.39 -20.90
N LEU A 205 -9.11 -1.31 -21.05
CA LEU A 205 -8.37 -2.06 -22.07
C LEU A 205 -8.53 -3.57 -21.90
N SER A 206 -8.55 -4.06 -20.66
CA SER A 206 -8.79 -5.47 -20.36
C SER A 206 -10.20 -5.91 -20.80
N LEU A 207 -11.23 -5.13 -20.47
CA LEU A 207 -12.62 -5.42 -20.84
C LEU A 207 -12.86 -5.33 -22.35
N GLU A 208 -12.21 -4.38 -23.03
CA GLU A 208 -12.24 -4.21 -24.49
C GLU A 208 -11.33 -5.22 -25.23
N LYS A 209 -10.56 -6.02 -24.49
CA LYS A 209 -9.55 -6.95 -25.02
C LYS A 209 -8.56 -6.25 -25.97
N THR A 210 -8.22 -5.01 -25.66
CA THR A 210 -7.32 -4.19 -26.47
C THR A 210 -5.89 -4.69 -26.33
N SER A 211 -5.25 -5.00 -27.46
CA SER A 211 -3.81 -5.26 -27.53
C SER A 211 -3.09 -3.98 -27.91
N CYS A 212 -2.19 -3.52 -27.05
CA CYS A 212 -1.40 -2.32 -27.31
C CYS A 212 -0.12 -2.69 -28.08
N GLN A 213 -0.03 -2.23 -29.32
CA GLN A 213 1.14 -2.37 -30.18
C GLN A 213 1.64 -0.98 -30.59
N GLY A 214 2.96 -0.81 -30.72
CA GLY A 214 3.60 0.40 -31.24
C GLY A 214 4.44 1.18 -30.23
N ASP A 215 5.15 2.18 -30.76
CA ASP A 215 6.08 3.02 -30.00
C ASP A 215 5.36 4.19 -29.33
N CYS A 216 4.97 4.00 -28.09
CA CYS A 216 4.45 5.09 -27.25
C CYS A 216 5.60 5.83 -26.55
N PRO A 217 5.45 7.15 -26.30
CA PRO A 217 6.38 7.87 -25.44
C PRO A 217 6.52 7.16 -24.09
N ASN A 218 7.75 6.90 -23.67
CA ASN A 218 8.10 6.21 -22.44
C ASN A 218 8.98 7.06 -21.52
N SER A 219 9.26 8.30 -21.92
CA SER A 219 10.08 9.25 -21.17
C SER A 219 9.52 10.66 -21.26
N ALA A 220 9.80 11.44 -20.22
CA ALA A 220 9.39 12.82 -20.08
C ALA A 220 10.61 13.68 -19.75
N ARG A 221 10.68 14.86 -20.36
CA ARG A 221 11.67 15.88 -19.96
C ARG A 221 11.31 16.46 -18.58
N PRO A 222 12.28 17.08 -17.89
CA PRO A 222 11.98 17.88 -16.71
C PRO A 222 10.86 18.90 -16.99
N VAL A 223 10.03 19.13 -15.97
CA VAL A 223 8.93 20.10 -16.04
C VAL A 223 9.49 21.48 -16.39
N GLN A 224 8.77 22.23 -17.22
CA GLN A 224 9.04 23.64 -17.51
C GLN A 224 7.84 24.47 -17.03
N CYS A 225 8.06 25.71 -16.60
CA CYS A 225 6.96 26.64 -16.36
C CYS A 225 6.77 27.51 -17.61
N ARG A 226 5.57 27.50 -18.20
CA ARG A 226 5.17 28.32 -19.35
C ARG A 226 3.86 29.01 -19.01
N ASP A 227 3.82 30.34 -19.13
CA ASP A 227 2.63 31.15 -18.80
C ASP A 227 2.06 30.84 -17.41
N GLY A 228 2.95 30.65 -16.43
CA GLY A 228 2.59 30.31 -15.06
C GLY A 228 2.01 28.91 -14.87
N LYS A 229 2.09 28.02 -15.86
CA LYS A 229 1.60 26.62 -15.80
C LYS A 229 2.73 25.61 -16.04
N PRO A 230 2.68 24.44 -15.39
CA PRO A 230 3.65 23.39 -15.66
C PRO A 230 3.40 22.78 -17.04
N TYR A 231 4.47 22.58 -17.79
CA TYR A 231 4.49 21.98 -19.12
C TYR A 231 5.51 20.85 -19.15
N ILE A 232 5.13 19.71 -19.74
CA ILE A 232 6.01 18.55 -19.90
C ILE A 232 6.09 18.20 -21.38
N GLU A 233 7.31 18.06 -21.87
CA GLU A 233 7.58 17.51 -23.20
C GLU A 233 7.82 16.00 -23.08
N VAL A 234 7.06 15.21 -23.84
CA VAL A 234 7.24 13.75 -23.94
C VAL A 234 7.93 13.41 -25.25
N TYR A 235 8.79 12.39 -25.23
CA TYR A 235 9.44 11.89 -26.44
C TYR A 235 9.53 10.36 -26.41
N LYS A 236 9.74 9.81 -27.61
CA LYS A 236 10.06 8.40 -27.78
C LYS A 236 11.57 8.24 -27.52
N SER A 237 11.95 7.30 -26.65
CA SER A 237 13.33 6.83 -26.58
C SER A 237 13.71 6.06 -27.83
#